data_AF-A0A1E4JR69-F1
#
_entry.id   AF-A0A1E4JR69-F1
#
_cell.length_a   1.000
_cell.length_b   1.000
_cell.length_c   1.000
_cell.angle_alpha   90.00
_cell.angle_beta   90.00
_cell.angle_gamma   90.00
#
_symmetry.space_group_name_H-M   'P 1'
#
loop_
_entity.id
_entity.type
_entity.pdbx_description
1 polymer ?
#
loop_
_entity_poly.entity_id
_entity_poly.type
_entity_poly.pdbx_seq_one_letter_code
_entity_poly.pdbx_strand_id
1 'polypeptide(L)' 'MARQHPEEPTLVELTIEEVKAMGRQGMDHPSTRPVLTGGAIGAVAGALLPVVSWPVGLLAGAAIALYGRVKR' A
#
# COMPACT_ATOMS: atom_id res chain seq x y z
N MET A 1 -12.60 24.86 -11.84
CA MET A 1 -13.73 24.40 -11.00
C MET A 1 -13.92 25.42 -9.89
N ALA A 2 -15.07 26.09 -9.83
CA ALA A 2 -15.43 26.88 -8.65
C ALA A 2 -15.76 25.91 -7.49
N ARG A 3 -15.21 26.14 -6.29
CA ARG A 3 -15.46 25.31 -5.09
C ARG A 3 -16.96 25.36 -4.76
N GLN A 4 -17.58 24.19 -4.59
CA GLN A 4 -19.02 24.08 -4.26
C GLN A 4 -19.31 24.44 -2.80
N HIS A 5 -18.34 24.26 -1.89
CA HIS A 5 -18.40 24.64 -0.48
C HIS A 5 -17.05 25.23 -0.05
N PRO A 6 -16.85 26.56 -0.17
CA PRO A 6 -15.59 27.21 0.18
C PRO A 6 -15.30 27.25 1.69
N GLU A 7 -16.28 26.93 2.53
CA GLU A 7 -16.18 26.91 3.99
C GLU A 7 -15.81 25.54 4.59
N GLU A 8 -15.97 24.44 3.86
CA GLU A 8 -15.65 23.12 4.38
C GLU A 8 -14.20 22.74 4.05
N PRO A 9 -13.39 22.38 5.05
CA PRO A 9 -12.01 21.98 4.81
C PRO A 9 -11.99 20.72 3.96
N THR A 10 -11.14 20.74 2.95
CA THR A 10 -10.98 19.61 2.04
C THR A 10 -10.40 18.41 2.77
N LEU A 11 -10.61 17.21 2.24
CA LEU A 11 -9.98 15.99 2.77
C LEU A 11 -8.46 16.12 2.85
N VAL A 12 -7.84 16.84 1.92
CA VAL A 12 -6.40 17.12 1.92
C VAL A 12 -6.03 18.00 3.11
N GLU A 13 -6.77 19.09 3.36
CA GLU A 13 -6.53 19.98 4.49
C GLU A 13 -6.70 19.26 5.82
N LEU A 14 -7.79 18.50 5.99
CA LEU A 14 -8.04 17.67 7.17
C LEU A 14 -6.91 16.66 7.41
N THR A 15 -6.45 16.00 6.34
CA THR A 15 -5.34 15.03 6.43
C THR A 15 -4.04 15.72 6.83
N ILE A 16 -3.75 16.90 6.27
CA ILE A 16 -2.54 17.66 6.61
C ILE A 16 -2.58 18.12 8.08
N GLU A 17 -3.74 18.58 8.56
CA GLU A 17 -3.91 18.97 9.97
C GLU A 17 -3.72 17.78 10.91
N GLU A 18 -4.31 16.64 10.60
CA GLU A 18 -4.17 15.40 11.36
C GLU A 18 -2.72 14.91 11.37
N VAL A 19 -2.03 14.93 10.23
CA VAL A 19 -0.61 14.54 10.14
C VAL A 19 0.28 15.49 10.94
N LYS A 20 0.01 16.79 10.91
CA LYS A 20 0.72 17.76 11.76
C LYS A 20 0.44 17.52 13.25
N ALA A 21 -0.78 17.17 13.62
CA ALA A 21 -1.15 16.84 14.99
C ALA A 21 -0.42 15.57 15.47
N MET A 22 -0.41 14.52 14.65
CA MET A 22 0.39 13.30 14.89
C MET A 22 1.88 13.62 15.05
N GLY A 23 2.44 14.47 14.18
CA GLY A 23 3.85 14.87 14.27
C GLY A 23 4.19 15.62 15.56
N ARG A 24 3.25 16.42 16.08
CA ARG A 24 3.43 17.17 17.34
C ARG A 24 3.24 16.30 18.59
N GLN A 25 2.21 15.46 18.59
CA GLN A 25 1.84 14.62 19.75
C GLN A 25 2.55 13.26 19.76
N GLY A 26 3.16 12.85 18.64
CA GLY A 26 3.89 11.60 18.53
C GLY A 26 3.02 10.38 18.85
N MET A 27 3.54 9.47 19.69
CA MET A 27 2.89 8.21 20.07
C MET A 27 1.67 8.37 20.99
N ASP A 28 1.46 9.57 21.54
CA ASP A 28 0.30 9.90 22.36
C ASP A 28 -0.91 10.29 21.49
N HIS A 29 -0.70 10.56 20.20
CA HIS A 29 -1.79 10.76 19.25
C HIS A 29 -2.51 9.43 18.98
N PRO A 30 -3.85 9.38 19.08
CA PRO A 30 -4.62 8.14 18.88
C PRO A 30 -4.40 7.52 17.48
N SER A 31 -4.22 8.36 16.47
CA SER A 31 -4.00 7.96 15.07
C SER A 31 -2.58 7.45 14.76
N THR A 32 -1.57 7.74 15.59
CA THR A 32 -0.17 7.38 15.27
C THR A 32 0.06 5.87 15.27
N ARG A 33 -0.43 5.15 16.28
CA ARG A 33 -0.26 3.68 16.39
C ARG A 33 -0.89 2.91 15.23
N PRO A 34 -2.17 3.14 14.86
CA PRO A 34 -2.76 2.45 13.73
C PRO A 34 -2.08 2.80 12.41
N VAL A 35 -1.65 4.05 12.20
CA VAL A 35 -0.92 4.47 10.99
C VAL A 35 0.43 3.74 10.88
N LEU A 36 1.20 3.64 11.98
CA LEU A 36 2.46 2.91 12.00
C LEU A 36 2.25 1.41 11.76
N THR A 37 1.20 0.82 12.34
CA THR A 37 0.86 -0.59 12.13
C THR A 37 0.53 -0.85 10.67
N GLY A 38 -0.32 -0.01 10.06
CA GLY A 38 -0.64 -0.08 8.64
C GLY A 38 0.60 0.10 7.76
N GLY A 39 1.47 1.05 8.11
CA GLY A 39 2.75 1.26 7.43
C GLY A 39 3.67 0.04 7.50
N ALA A 40 3.78 -0.60 8.66
CA ALA A 40 4.58 -1.82 8.84
C ALA A 40 4.05 -2.99 7.99
N ILE A 41 2.72 -3.20 7.99
CA ILE A 41 2.09 -4.23 7.14
C ILE A 41 2.34 -3.93 5.66
N GLY A 42 2.17 -2.68 5.24
CA GLY A 42 2.43 -2.25 3.87
C GLY A 42 3.88 -2.49 3.44
N ALA A 43 4.84 -2.22 4.32
CA ALA A 43 6.26 -2.47 4.06
C ALA A 43 6.56 -3.98 3.92
N VAL A 44 6.01 -4.82 4.80
CA VAL A 44 6.16 -6.28 4.71
C VAL A 44 5.53 -6.82 3.43
N ALA A 45 4.32 -6.38 3.10
CA ALA A 45 3.64 -6.78 1.86
C ALA A 45 4.47 -6.36 0.62
N GLY A 46 4.94 -5.10 0.59
CA GLY A 46 5.80 -4.60 -0.48
C GLY A 46 7.10 -5.40 -0.63
N ALA A 47 7.70 -5.82 0.47
CA ALA A 47 8.90 -6.65 0.48
C ALA A 47 8.63 -8.11 0.05
N LEU A 48 7.44 -8.66 0.33
CA LEU A 48 7.06 -10.03 0.00
C LEU A 48 6.50 -10.21 -1.42
N LEU A 49 5.87 -9.18 -2.01
CA LEU A 49 5.34 -9.23 -3.38
C LEU A 49 6.34 -9.77 -4.44
N PRO A 50 7.64 -9.39 -4.41
CA PRO A 50 8.64 -9.99 -5.29
C PRO A 50 8.78 -11.50 -5.09
N VAL A 51 8.78 -11.97 -3.85
CA VAL A 51 8.97 -13.40 -3.51
C VAL A 51 7.84 -14.27 -4.04
N VAL A 52 6.63 -13.73 -4.23
CA VAL A 52 5.51 -14.46 -4.85
C VAL A 52 5.60 -14.45 -6.37
N SER A 53 6.09 -13.36 -6.96
CA SER A 53 6.20 -13.19 -8.41
C SER A 53 7.17 -14.20 -9.04
N TRP A 54 8.29 -14.49 -8.37
CA TRP A 54 9.33 -15.38 -8.90
C TRP A 54 8.88 -16.86 -9.03
N PRO A 55 8.34 -17.53 -8.00
CA PRO A 55 7.81 -18.89 -8.10
C PRO A 55 6.68 -19.01 -9.12
N VAL A 56 5.76 -18.04 -9.16
CA VAL A 56 4.65 -18.05 -10.13
C VAL A 56 5.20 -17.98 -11.56
N GLY A 57 6.15 -17.08 -11.83
CA GLY A 57 6.79 -16.97 -13.13
C GLY A 57 7.54 -18.25 -13.54
N LEU A 58 8.27 -18.87 -12.61
CA LEU A 58 8.98 -20.14 -12.86
C LEU A 58 8.04 -21.29 -13.17
N LEU A 59 6.98 -21.46 -12.37
CA LEU A 59 6.00 -22.53 -12.56
C LEU A 59 5.24 -22.34 -13.89
N ALA A 60 4.81 -21.12 -14.20
CA ALA A 60 4.15 -20.82 -15.45
C ALA A 60 5.06 -21.08 -16.66
N GLY A 61 6.31 -20.63 -16.61
CA GLY A 61 7.30 -20.86 -17.66
C GLY A 61 7.58 -22.35 -17.88
N ALA A 62 7.78 -23.11 -16.79
CA ALA A 62 7.99 -24.56 -16.84
C ALA A 62 6.79 -25.30 -17.45
N ALA A 63 5.56 -24.93 -17.05
CA ALA A 63 4.34 -25.52 -17.58
C ALA A 63 4.18 -25.25 -19.08
N ILE A 64 4.43 -24.02 -19.54
CA ILE A 64 4.38 -23.66 -20.98
C ILE A 64 5.42 -24.46 -21.77
N ALA A 65 6.65 -24.54 -21.28
CA ALA A 65 7.73 -25.28 -21.95
C ALA A 65 7.42 -26.77 -22.07
N LEU A 66 6.85 -27.38 -21.01
CA LEU A 66 6.43 -28.78 -21.02
C LEU A 66 5.25 -29.02 -21.98
N TYR A 67 4.24 -28.16 -21.97
CA TYR A 67 3.08 -28.27 -22.86
C TYR A 67 3.50 -28.27 -24.33
N GLY A 68 4.43 -27.38 -24.71
CA GLY A 68 4.99 -27.34 -26.07
C GLY A 68 5.73 -28.62 -26.48
N ARG A 69 6.33 -29.35 -25.52
CA ARG A 69 6.97 -30.65 -25.77
C ARG A 69 5.94 -31.78 -25.92
N VAL A 70 4.89 -31.80 -25.11
CA VAL A 70 3.86 -32.84 -25.13
C VAL A 70 2.96 -32.74 -26.37
N LYS A 71 2.71 -31.52 -26.86
CA LYS A 71 1.86 -31.28 -28.03
C LYS A 71 2.55 -31.57 -29.38
N ARG A 72 3.89 -31.64 -29.39
CA ARG A 72 4.69 -31.92 -30.58
C ARG A 72 4.70 -33.42 -30.88
#